data_AF-A0A382GNS7-F1
#
_entry.id   AF-A0A382GNS7-F1
#
_cell.length_a   1.000
_cell.length_b   1.000
_cell.length_c   1.000
_cell.angle_alpha   90.00
_cell.angle_beta   90.00
_cell.angle_gamma   90.00
#
_symmetry.space_group_name_H-M   'P 1'
#
loop_
_entity.id
_entity.type
_entity.pdbx_description
1 polymer ?
#
loop_
_entity_poly.entity_id
_entity_poly.type
_entity_poly.pdbx_seq_one_letter_code
_entity_poly.pdbx_strand_id
1 'polypeptide(L)'
;MAWLRRHPHSPYWQAIINLPDGRKTTRSTGTTKKRDALQIALKFEEAANMGQQGTLVERRARKTIADIYLIANRATLETSSIKQYLQNWLKRKQIENCEATAERYSAI
;
A
#
# COMPACT_ATOMS: atom_id res chain seq x y z
N MET A 1 17.28 -2.56 13.22
CA MET A 1 17.46 -3.63 12.21
C MET A 1 16.27 -4.58 12.29
N ALA A 2 15.54 -4.75 11.18
CA ALA A 2 14.46 -5.73 11.09
C ALA A 2 15.01 -7.16 10.95
N TRP A 3 14.31 -8.12 11.54
CA TRP A 3 14.64 -9.54 11.36
C TRP A 3 13.41 -10.40 11.05
N LEU A 4 13.65 -11.56 10.46
CA LEU A 4 12.60 -12.51 10.10
C LEU A 4 12.52 -13.64 11.12
N ARG A 5 11.29 -13.99 11.47
CA ARG A 5 10.95 -15.15 12.28
C ARG A 5 9.99 -16.05 11.51
N ARG A 6 10.17 -17.36 11.63
CA ARG A 6 9.18 -18.35 11.18
C ARG A 6 8.35 -18.80 12.37
N HIS A 7 7.04 -18.81 12.24
CA HIS A 7 6.14 -19.30 13.28
C HIS A 7 5.82 -20.79 13.02
N PRO A 8 5.82 -21.67 14.03
CA PRO A 8 5.55 -23.10 13.83
C PRO A 8 4.18 -23.38 13.19
N HIS A 9 3.16 -22.60 13.56
CA HIS A 9 1.78 -22.76 13.10
C HIS A 9 1.36 -21.80 11.99
N SER A 10 2.30 -21.08 11.35
CA SER A 10 1.97 -20.19 10.22
C SER A 10 2.94 -20.41 9.06
N PRO A 11 2.44 -20.52 7.82
CA PRO A 11 3.31 -20.63 6.65
C PRO A 11 4.00 -19.31 6.31
N TYR A 12 3.52 -18.20 6.86
CA TYR A 12 4.02 -16.86 6.54
C TYR A 12 5.20 -16.46 7.41
N TRP A 13 6.15 -15.75 6.80
CA TRP A 13 7.25 -15.12 7.54
C TRP A 13 6.73 -13.93 8.36
N GLN A 14 7.25 -13.80 9.57
CA GLN A 14 6.98 -12.67 10.45
C GLN A 14 8.18 -11.72 10.46
N ALA A 15 7.94 -10.44 10.22
CA ALA A 15 8.91 -9.38 10.39
C ALA A 15 8.86 -8.86 11.83
N ILE A 16 10.01 -8.82 12.49
CA ILE A 16 10.16 -8.17 13.79
C ILE A 16 10.86 -6.85 13.56
N ILE A 17 10.18 -5.78 13.95
CA ILE A 17 10.55 -4.39 13.65
C ILE A 17 10.57 -3.57 14.93
N ASN A 18 11.43 -2.55 14.95
CA ASN A 18 11.39 -1.52 15.97
C ASN A 18 10.37 -0.47 15.57
N LEU A 19 9.49 -0.10 16.49
CA LEU A 19 8.56 1.01 16.34
C LEU A 19 9.28 2.33 16.67
N PRO A 20 8.75 3.47 16.21
CA PRO A 20 9.31 4.79 16.50
C PRO A 20 9.41 5.12 18.00
N ASP A 21 8.57 4.49 18.82
CA ASP A 21 8.56 4.60 20.29
C ASP A 21 9.63 3.74 20.99
N GLY A 22 10.48 3.05 20.22
CA GLY A 22 11.53 2.16 20.73
C GLY A 22 11.06 0.75 21.08
N ARG A 23 9.75 0.47 20.99
CA ARG A 23 9.22 -0.88 21.25
C ARG A 23 9.47 -1.80 20.07
N LYS A 24 9.52 -3.10 20.32
CA LYS A 24 9.58 -4.13 19.26
C LYS A 24 8.19 -4.67 19.01
N THR A 25 7.83 -4.82 17.75
CA THR A 25 6.59 -5.50 17.35
C THR A 25 6.88 -6.58 16.32
N THR A 26 6.03 -7.60 16.31
CA THR A 26 6.02 -8.62 15.26
C THR A 26 4.86 -8.35 14.32
N ARG A 27 5.09 -8.39 13.01
CA ARG A 27 4.08 -8.23 11.96
C ARG A 27 4.19 -9.37 10.96
N SER A 28 3.08 -9.97 10.55
CA SER A 28 3.09 -10.93 9.46
C SER A 28 3.44 -10.23 8.15
N THR A 29 4.31 -10.83 7.33
CA THR A 29 4.60 -10.34 5.98
C THR A 29 3.59 -10.82 4.94
N GLY A 30 2.76 -11.81 5.28
CA GLY A 30 1.80 -12.42 4.35
C GLY A 30 2.44 -13.21 3.19
N THR A 31 3.75 -13.41 3.19
CA THR A 31 4.47 -14.13 2.13
C THR A 31 5.18 -15.37 2.68
N THR A 32 5.24 -16.42 1.87
CA THR A 32 5.97 -17.68 2.18
C THR A 32 7.41 -17.66 1.65
N LYS A 33 7.69 -16.79 0.68
CA LYS A 33 9.02 -16.60 0.07
C LYS A 33 9.88 -15.71 0.97
N LYS A 34 10.98 -16.27 1.49
CA LYS A 34 11.91 -15.55 2.40
C LYS A 34 12.45 -14.24 1.83
N ARG A 35 12.72 -14.21 0.51
CA ARG A 35 13.22 -13.01 -0.19
C ARG A 35 12.20 -11.87 -0.15
N ASP A 36 10.94 -12.17 -0.47
CA ASP A 36 9.86 -11.17 -0.47
C ASP A 36 9.57 -10.69 0.96
N ALA A 37 9.57 -11.62 1.91
CA ALA A 37 9.42 -11.32 3.33
C ALA A 37 10.51 -10.36 3.84
N LEU A 38 11.77 -10.55 3.42
CA LEU A 38 12.87 -9.67 3.80
C LEU A 38 12.67 -8.26 3.24
N GLN A 39 12.24 -8.14 1.98
CA GLN A 39 11.96 -6.84 1.37
C GLN A 39 10.83 -6.10 2.09
N ILE A 40 9.76 -6.82 2.45
CA ILE A 40 8.64 -6.25 3.23
C ILE A 40 9.11 -5.81 4.63
N ALA A 41 9.94 -6.62 5.31
CA ALA A 41 10.51 -6.28 6.61
C ALA A 41 11.37 -5.00 6.56
N LEU A 42 12.21 -4.86 5.53
CA LEU A 42 13.00 -3.66 5.29
C LEU A 42 12.11 -2.44 5.03
N LYS A 43 11.00 -2.59 4.31
CA LYS A 43 10.03 -1.50 4.08
C LYS A 43 9.35 -1.03 5.36
N PHE A 44 9.02 -1.95 6.26
CA PHE A 44 8.51 -1.59 7.58
C PHE A 44 9.55 -0.84 8.41
N GLU A 45 10.81 -1.27 8.39
CA GLU A 45 11.90 -0.56 9.08
C GLU A 45 12.14 0.83 8.48
N GLU A 46 12.12 0.97 7.16
CA GLU A 46 12.22 2.25 6.47
C GLU A 46 11.15 3.23 6.96
N ALA A 47 9.89 2.79 7.03
CA ALA A 47 8.79 3.59 7.55
C ALA A 47 8.94 3.93 9.04
N ALA A 48 9.38 2.99 9.86
CA ALA A 48 9.61 3.23 11.29
C ALA A 48 10.72 4.27 11.50
N ASN A 49 11.83 4.17 10.76
CA ASN A 49 12.93 5.13 10.80
C ASN A 49 12.49 6.52 10.34
N MET A 50 11.71 6.60 9.25
CA MET A 50 11.10 7.87 8.81
C MET A 50 10.17 8.46 9.89
N GLY A 51 9.40 7.61 10.57
CA GLY A 51 8.54 8.03 11.68
C GLY A 51 9.33 8.60 12.85
N GLN A 52 10.42 7.94 13.24
CA GLN A 52 11.32 8.40 14.30
C GLN A 52 11.98 9.75 13.95
N GLN A 53 12.34 9.95 12.69
CA GLN A 53 12.93 11.20 12.19
C GLN A 53 11.89 12.32 11.97
N GLY A 54 10.60 12.04 12.11
CA GLY A 54 9.53 13.00 11.79
C GLY A 54 9.38 13.30 10.29
N THR A 55 9.93 12.47 9.41
CA THR A 55 9.92 12.68 7.95
C THR A 55 8.90 11.80 7.21
N LEU A 56 8.10 11.01 7.95
CA LEU A 56 7.04 10.16 7.40
C LEU A 56 5.76 10.97 7.10
N VAL A 57 5.79 11.73 6.01
CA VAL A 57 4.61 12.42 5.49
C VAL A 57 3.63 11.46 4.81
N GLU A 58 2.36 11.83 4.70
CA GLU A 58 1.28 10.99 4.15
C GLU A 58 1.64 10.35 2.79
N ARG A 59 2.23 11.15 1.88
CA ARG A 59 2.67 10.66 0.56
C ARG A 59 3.70 9.53 0.67
N ARG A 60 4.64 9.61 1.61
CA ARG A 60 5.66 8.58 1.84
C ARG A 60 5.04 7.34 2.47
N ALA A 61 4.15 7.51 3.46
CA ALA A 61 3.43 6.41 4.07
C ALA A 61 2.61 5.61 3.03
N ARG A 62 1.85 6.31 2.17
CA ARG A 62 1.09 5.68 1.08
C ARG A 62 2.01 4.94 0.10
N LYS A 63 3.17 5.52 -0.24
CA LYS A 63 4.17 4.87 -1.09
C LYS A 63 4.72 3.58 -0.45
N THR A 64 5.06 3.61 0.84
CA THR A 64 5.55 2.39 1.53
C THR A 64 4.52 1.27 1.47
N ILE A 65 3.24 1.57 1.69
CA ILE A 65 2.17 0.58 1.60
C ILE A 65 2.03 0.06 0.16
N ALA A 66 2.11 0.93 -0.84
CA ALA A 66 2.08 0.54 -2.25
C ALA A 66 3.27 -0.36 -2.63
N ASP A 67 4.48 -0.07 -2.16
CA ASP A 67 5.67 -0.90 -2.37
C ASP A 67 5.48 -2.29 -1.74
N ILE A 68 4.96 -2.36 -0.51
CA ILE A 68 4.65 -3.63 0.16
C ILE A 68 3.59 -4.42 -0.62
N TYR A 69 2.55 -3.75 -1.10
CA TYR A 69 1.49 -4.36 -1.92
C TYR A 69 2.06 -4.95 -3.22
N LEU A 70 2.97 -4.22 -3.89
CA LEU A 70 3.65 -4.69 -5.10
C LEU A 70 4.51 -5.92 -4.83
N ILE A 71 5.24 -5.95 -3.72
CA ILE A 71 6.07 -7.10 -3.35
C ILE A 71 5.18 -8.33 -3.09
N ALA A 72 4.10 -8.16 -2.33
CA ALA A 72 3.23 -9.25 -1.92
C ALA A 72 2.38 -9.81 -3.08
N ASN A 73 1.77 -8.94 -3.89
CA ASN A 73 0.77 -9.32 -4.88
C ASN A 73 1.28 -9.32 -6.32
N ARG A 74 2.49 -8.78 -6.57
CA ARG A 74 3.02 -8.54 -7.92
C ARG A 74 2.12 -7.66 -8.80
N ALA A 75 1.29 -6.85 -8.15
CA ALA A 75 0.36 -5.91 -8.78
C ALA A 75 0.60 -4.51 -8.22
N THR A 76 0.33 -3.49 -9.03
CA THR A 76 0.35 -2.09 -8.57
C THR A 76 -0.89 -1.78 -7.76
N LEU A 77 -0.72 -1.05 -6.66
CA LEU A 77 -1.86 -0.54 -5.92
C LEU A 77 -2.52 0.57 -6.75
N GLU A 78 -3.68 0.26 -7.32
CA GLU A 78 -4.43 1.20 -8.16
C GLU A 78 -4.68 2.51 -7.39
N THR A 79 -4.23 3.61 -7.97
CA THR A 79 -4.47 4.95 -7.45
C THR A 79 -5.24 5.72 -8.50
N SER A 80 -6.52 6.01 -8.27
CA SER A 80 -7.28 6.87 -9.18
C SER A 80 -6.87 8.32 -8.96
N SER A 81 -6.38 8.98 -10.01
CA SER A 81 -6.31 10.44 -10.01
C SER A 81 -7.73 11.02 -9.98
N ILE A 82 -7.90 12.26 -9.51
CA ILE A 82 -9.19 12.96 -9.54
C ILE A 82 -9.75 12.97 -10.97
N LYS A 83 -8.89 13.21 -11.97
CA LYS A 83 -9.27 13.14 -13.39
C LYS A 83 -9.83 11.77 -13.77
N GLN A 84 -9.14 10.69 -13.39
CA GLN A 84 -9.54 9.34 -13.73
C GLN A 84 -10.79 8.90 -12.96
N TYR A 85 -10.95 9.36 -11.72
CA TYR A 85 -12.18 9.22 -10.96
C TYR A 85 -13.36 9.92 -11.63
N LEU A 86 -13.20 11.19 -12.01
CA LEU A 86 -14.24 11.98 -12.69
C LEU A 86 -14.59 11.38 -14.06
N GLN A 87 -13.60 10.92 -14.82
CA GLN A 87 -13.82 10.22 -16.09
C GLN A 87 -14.60 8.90 -15.89
N ASN A 88 -14.24 8.12 -14.88
CA ASN A 88 -14.97 6.89 -14.55
C ASN A 88 -16.38 7.17 -14.04
N TRP A 89 -16.56 8.23 -13.26
CA TRP A 89 -17.87 8.69 -12.81
C TRP A 89 -18.74 9.12 -13.99
N LEU A 90 -18.20 9.90 -14.93
CA LEU A 90 -18.91 10.34 -16.13
C LEU A 90 -19.32 9.16 -17.01
N LYS A 91 -18.43 8.18 -17.20
CA LYS A 91 -18.74 6.92 -17.90
C LYS A 91 -19.87 6.13 -17.22
N ARG A 92 -19.91 6.09 -15.88
CA ARG A 92 -21.02 5.44 -15.15
C ARG A 92 -22.33 6.20 -15.35
N LYS A 93 -22.28 7.54 -15.33
CA LYS A 93 -23.47 8.37 -15.57
C LYS A 93 -23.99 8.31 -17.01
N GLN A 94 -23.12 8.05 -17.98
CA GLN A 94 -23.52 7.70 -19.36
C GLN A 94 -24.36 6.44 -19.45
N ILE A 95 -24.09 5.45 -18.58
CA ILE A 95 -24.80 4.16 -18.59
C ILE A 95 -26.12 4.26 -17.83
N GLU A 96 -26.15 5.06 -16.76
CA GLU A 96 -27.34 5.25 -15.90
C GLU A 96 -28.35 6.27 -16.44
N ASN A 97 -27.96 7.15 -17.37
CA ASN A 97 -28.77 8.30 -17.82
C ASN A 97 -28.76 8.44 -19.35
N CYS A 98 -29.79 9.07 -19.93
CA CYS A 98 -29.87 9.30 -21.38
C CYS A 98 -28.64 10.06 -21.93
N GLU A 99 -28.23 9.76 -23.16
CA GLU A 99 -27.02 10.28 -23.85
C GLU A 99 -26.83 11.81 -23.71
N ALA A 100 -27.91 12.58 -23.78
CA ALA A 100 -27.88 14.04 -23.65
C ALA A 100 -27.31 14.56 -22.31
N THR A 101 -27.45 13.80 -21.23
CA THR A 101 -26.92 14.23 -19.91
C THR A 101 -25.42 14.07 -19.85
N ALA A 102 -24.88 13.09 -20.57
CA ALA A 102 -23.45 12.83 -20.61
C ALA A 102 -22.68 13.86 -21.43
N GLU A 103 -23.22 14.26 -22.58
CA GLU A 103 -22.64 15.31 -23.42
C GLU A 103 -22.47 16.62 -22.63
N ARG A 104 -23.48 17.00 -21.84
CA ARG A 104 -23.44 18.20 -20.99
C ARG A 104 -22.30 18.17 -19.95
N TYR A 105 -22.02 17.01 -19.35
CA TYR A 105 -20.93 16.87 -18.39
C TYR A 105 -19.55 16.74 -19.02
N SER A 106 -19.46 16.36 -20.30
CA SER A 106 -18.19 16.28 -21.03
C SER A 106 -17.71 17.61 -21.62
N ALA A 107 -18.58 18.62 -21.70
CA ALA A 107 -18.30 19.92 -22.29
C ALA A 107 -17.72 20.96 -21.30
N ILE A 108 -17.43 20.53 -20.06
CA ILE A 108 -16.79 21.34 -19.00
C ILE A 108 -15.40 20.78 -18.73
#